data_AF-A0A438KM10-F1
#
_entry.id   AF-A0A438KM10-F1
#
_cell.length_a   1.000
_cell.length_b   1.000
_cell.length_c   1.000
_cell.angle_alpha   90.00
_cell.angle_beta   90.00
_cell.angle_gamma   90.00
#
_symmetry.space_group_name_H-M   'P 1'
#
loop_
_entity.id
_entity.type
_entity.pdbx_description
1 polymer ?
#
loop_
_entity_poly.entity_id
_entity_poly.type
_entity_poly.pdbx_seq_one_letter_code
_entity_poly.pdbx_strand_id
1 'polypeptide(L)'
;MSFLSLIFLFSLLNLAQSQSQSPRGVFIDCGATVASLIDGRQWLPDATYVSSGTAKNLTDPNVAPILSTVRSFPLQGNTNKKFCYVVPVFRTGKYMVRTTYYYGGVNGRDSPPVFDQIVDGTLWGIVNTTDDYARGLVSYYEGVFVAAGKTMSLCIAANTNTDSDPFISALEFVLLGDSLYNSTDFGQYGLSLVARHSFGHNGSIIRYPDDQFDRYWEPFVLSNPTMAILRNVPVSDFWNLPPVKVFETELTSSGMEPIEFQWPPASLPNSTYYIALYFADGRNSSSRVFNISINGITYYHNLSVTSDGVAVFATQWLLGGLTNIILTPAAGSDIGPLINAGEVFNLLRLGGRTLTRDGMVTNNLHLSLGQQTWCHFLDDLSAFSEDPLAARWATSLG
;
A
#
# COMPACT_ATOMS: atom_id res chain seq x y z
N MET A 1 -50.70 8.66 -41.73
CA MET A 1 -50.47 8.38 -40.30
C MET A 1 -49.11 7.71 -40.17
N SER A 2 -48.07 8.49 -39.95
CA SER A 2 -46.67 8.06 -39.98
C SER A 2 -45.90 8.82 -38.91
N PHE A 3 -46.08 8.44 -37.64
CA PHE A 3 -45.29 8.98 -36.53
C PHE A 3 -45.05 7.98 -35.38
N LEU A 4 -45.53 6.73 -35.48
CA LEU A 4 -45.38 5.74 -34.40
C LEU A 4 -44.17 4.81 -34.54
N SER A 5 -43.48 4.79 -35.68
CA SER A 5 -42.39 3.82 -35.91
C SER A 5 -40.99 4.30 -35.54
N LEU A 6 -40.82 5.56 -35.14
CA LEU A 6 -39.49 6.15 -34.82
C LEU A 6 -39.14 6.12 -33.32
N ILE A 7 -40.10 5.82 -32.44
CA ILE A 7 -39.88 5.83 -30.98
C ILE A 7 -39.28 4.50 -30.50
N PHE A 8 -39.43 3.42 -31.26
CA PHE A 8 -38.94 2.09 -30.87
C PHE A 8 -37.44 1.84 -31.18
N LEU A 9 -36.76 2.74 -31.89
CA LEU A 9 -35.30 2.64 -32.14
C LEU A 9 -34.44 3.48 -31.17
N PHE A 10 -35.04 4.34 -30.34
CA PHE A 10 -34.31 5.10 -29.32
C PHE A 10 -34.34 4.46 -27.92
N SER A 11 -35.05 3.33 -27.76
CA SER A 11 -35.21 2.64 -26.47
C SER A 11 -34.19 1.52 -26.23
N LEU A 12 -33.26 1.28 -27.17
CA LEU A 12 -32.27 0.18 -27.09
C LEU A 12 -30.84 0.66 -26.78
N LEU A 13 -30.63 1.92 -26.38
CA LEU A 13 -29.31 2.50 -26.13
C LEU A 13 -29.00 2.87 -24.66
N ASN A 14 -29.80 2.42 -23.69
CA ASN A 14 -29.51 2.63 -22.26
C ASN A 14 -29.60 1.35 -21.43
N LEU A 15 -29.09 0.24 -21.98
CA LEU A 15 -28.49 -0.83 -21.18
C LEU A 15 -26.97 -0.78 -21.35
N ALA A 16 -26.38 0.39 -21.07
CA ALA A 16 -25.06 0.37 -20.49
C ALA A 16 -25.27 -0.19 -19.07
N GLN A 17 -25.19 -1.51 -18.92
CA GLN A 17 -24.73 -2.05 -17.64
C GLN A 17 -23.52 -1.21 -17.27
N SER A 18 -23.54 -0.58 -16.10
CA SER A 18 -22.38 0.06 -15.50
C SER A 18 -21.30 -1.02 -15.36
N GLN A 19 -20.58 -1.29 -16.45
CA GLN A 19 -19.32 -2.01 -16.40
C GLN A 19 -18.42 -1.08 -15.61
N SER A 20 -18.23 -1.42 -14.34
CA SER A 20 -17.22 -0.78 -13.48
C SER A 20 -15.95 -0.69 -14.31
N GLN A 21 -15.52 0.53 -14.65
CA GLN A 21 -14.31 0.70 -15.44
C GLN A 21 -13.17 0.13 -14.61
N SER A 22 -12.32 -0.70 -15.22
CA SER A 22 -11.15 -1.25 -14.55
C SER A 22 -10.36 -0.13 -13.86
N PRO A 23 -9.83 -0.34 -12.65
CA PRO A 23 -9.12 0.71 -11.93
C PRO A 23 -8.00 1.26 -12.81
N ARG A 24 -7.91 2.59 -12.90
CA ARG A 24 -6.92 3.24 -13.75
C ARG A 24 -5.55 3.12 -13.09
N GLY A 25 -4.62 2.42 -13.72
CA GLY A 25 -3.31 2.21 -13.11
C GLY A 25 -2.35 1.43 -14.00
N VAL A 26 -1.18 1.15 -13.44
CA VAL A 26 -0.20 0.23 -14.02
C VAL A 26 -0.16 -1.02 -13.14
N PHE A 27 -0.45 -2.17 -13.74
CA PHE A 27 -0.44 -3.48 -13.07
C PHE A 27 0.70 -4.30 -13.67
N ILE A 28 1.63 -4.74 -12.83
CA ILE A 28 2.87 -5.39 -13.24
C ILE A 28 2.92 -6.78 -12.62
N ASP A 29 3.03 -7.78 -13.49
CA ASP A 29 3.27 -9.19 -13.14
C ASP A 29 4.78 -9.44 -13.13
N CYS A 30 5.34 -9.59 -11.93
CA CYS A 30 6.79 -9.64 -11.76
C CYS A 30 7.33 -11.01 -12.18
N GLY A 31 8.29 -11.03 -13.10
CA GLY A 31 8.84 -12.25 -13.69
C GLY A 31 8.03 -12.83 -14.85
N ALA A 32 6.84 -12.31 -15.15
CA ALA A 32 6.12 -12.69 -16.36
C ALA A 32 6.86 -12.23 -17.62
N THR A 33 6.69 -13.01 -18.70
CA THR A 33 7.27 -12.71 -20.02
C THR A 33 6.26 -12.16 -21.01
N VAL A 34 4.97 -12.34 -20.74
CA VAL A 34 3.87 -11.92 -21.60
C VAL A 34 2.81 -11.21 -20.79
N ALA A 35 2.13 -10.25 -21.41
CA ALA A 35 0.99 -9.59 -20.79
C ALA A 35 -0.19 -10.56 -20.68
N SER A 36 -0.99 -10.42 -19.63
CA SER A 36 -2.16 -11.26 -19.36
C SER A 36 -3.36 -10.40 -18.96
N LEU A 37 -4.57 -10.92 -19.15
CA LEU A 37 -5.81 -10.29 -18.70
C LEU A 37 -6.34 -11.08 -17.50
N ILE A 38 -6.31 -10.48 -16.31
CA ILE A 38 -6.74 -11.10 -15.05
C ILE A 38 -7.78 -10.19 -14.42
N ASP A 39 -8.98 -10.73 -14.17
CA ASP A 39 -10.14 -10.01 -13.63
C ASP A 39 -10.48 -8.72 -14.39
N GLY A 40 -10.35 -8.75 -15.73
CA GLY A 40 -10.62 -7.59 -16.58
C GLY A 40 -9.55 -6.49 -16.53
N ARG A 41 -8.38 -6.75 -15.91
CA ARG A 41 -7.24 -5.84 -15.88
C ARG A 41 -6.08 -6.41 -16.67
N GLN A 42 -5.42 -5.55 -17.45
CA GLN A 42 -4.22 -5.92 -18.18
C GLN A 42 -3.01 -5.85 -17.25
N TRP A 43 -2.38 -7.00 -17.01
CA TRP A 43 -1.13 -7.13 -16.27
C TRP A 43 0.03 -7.20 -17.26
N LEU A 44 1.06 -6.38 -17.02
CA LEU A 44 2.19 -6.21 -17.91
C LEU A 44 3.41 -6.96 -17.36
N PRO A 45 4.24 -7.56 -18.22
CA PRO A 45 5.51 -8.12 -17.80
C PRO A 45 6.44 -7.03 -17.28
N ASP A 46 7.30 -7.37 -16.34
CA ASP A 46 8.03 -6.38 -15.57
C ASP A 46 9.36 -5.91 -16.17
N ALA A 47 9.85 -6.57 -17.23
CA ALA A 47 11.18 -6.37 -17.79
C ALA A 47 11.49 -4.92 -18.23
N THR A 48 10.47 -4.13 -18.58
CA THR A 48 10.65 -2.71 -18.96
C THR A 48 10.73 -1.76 -17.77
N TYR A 49 10.35 -2.22 -16.57
CA TYR A 49 10.27 -1.39 -15.37
C TYR A 49 11.47 -1.60 -14.43
N VAL A 50 12.19 -2.71 -14.55
CA VAL A 50 13.30 -3.09 -13.67
C VAL A 50 14.51 -3.55 -14.47
N SER A 51 15.71 -3.14 -14.07
CA SER A 51 16.95 -3.38 -14.81
C SER A 51 17.73 -4.63 -14.39
N SER A 52 17.26 -5.34 -13.37
CA SER A 52 18.00 -6.43 -12.71
C SER A 52 17.06 -7.43 -12.06
N GLY A 53 17.63 -8.47 -11.45
CA GLY A 53 16.87 -9.61 -10.93
C GLY A 53 16.60 -10.68 -11.98
N THR A 54 16.19 -11.84 -11.50
CA THR A 54 15.94 -13.05 -12.28
C THR A 54 14.46 -13.40 -12.17
N ALA A 55 13.80 -13.56 -13.32
CA ALA A 55 12.44 -14.08 -13.38
C ALA A 55 12.43 -15.57 -13.01
N LYS A 56 11.48 -15.98 -12.18
CA LYS A 56 11.29 -17.36 -11.74
C LYS A 56 9.81 -17.74 -11.82
N ASN A 57 9.54 -18.98 -12.22
CA ASN A 57 8.22 -19.58 -12.15
C ASN A 57 8.09 -20.35 -10.85
N LEU A 58 6.93 -20.24 -10.20
CA LEU A 58 6.58 -21.03 -9.04
C LEU A 58 5.78 -22.26 -9.46
N THR A 59 5.92 -23.34 -8.71
CA THR A 59 5.35 -24.66 -9.06
C THR A 59 4.01 -24.95 -8.39
N ASP A 60 3.42 -24.01 -7.66
CA ASP A 60 2.11 -24.20 -7.03
C ASP A 60 0.99 -23.99 -8.07
N PRO A 61 0.22 -25.02 -8.45
CA PRO A 61 -0.86 -24.88 -9.42
C PRO A 61 -2.13 -24.24 -8.84
N ASN A 62 -2.23 -24.05 -7.51
CA ASN A 62 -3.44 -23.57 -6.85
C ASN A 62 -3.44 -22.05 -6.60
N VAL A 63 -2.37 -21.34 -6.95
CA VAL A 63 -2.29 -19.90 -6.75
C VAL A 63 -2.94 -19.12 -7.89
N ALA A 64 -3.36 -17.90 -7.60
CA ALA A 64 -3.83 -16.98 -8.62
C ALA A 64 -2.76 -16.82 -9.72
N PRO A 65 -3.14 -16.68 -11.01
CA PRO A 65 -2.16 -16.60 -12.10
C PRO A 65 -1.09 -15.53 -11.90
N ILE A 66 -1.45 -14.39 -11.30
CA ILE A 66 -0.55 -13.28 -10.98
C ILE A 66 0.52 -13.60 -9.93
N LEU A 67 0.39 -14.73 -9.23
CA LEU A 67 1.33 -15.21 -8.22
C LEU A 67 2.16 -16.40 -8.73
N SER A 68 1.95 -16.84 -9.98
CA SER A 68 2.68 -17.98 -10.56
C SER A 68 4.10 -17.61 -11.01
N THR A 69 4.38 -16.32 -11.14
CA THR A 69 5.68 -15.76 -11.50
C THR A 69 6.15 -14.79 -10.43
N VAL A 70 7.48 -14.72 -10.26
CA VAL A 70 8.12 -13.75 -9.38
C VAL A 70 9.41 -13.24 -10.00
N ARG A 71 9.83 -12.04 -9.60
CA ARG A 71 11.20 -11.58 -9.80
C ARG A 71 11.97 -11.68 -8.49
N SER A 72 13.09 -12.40 -8.52
CA SER A 72 14.01 -12.60 -7.41
C SER A 72 15.28 -11.79 -7.65
N PHE A 73 15.86 -11.19 -6.60
CA PHE A 73 16.99 -10.28 -6.68
C PHE A 73 18.23 -10.87 -6.01
N PRO A 74 19.17 -11.43 -6.79
CA PRO A 74 20.36 -12.07 -6.24
C PRO A 74 21.22 -11.11 -5.43
N LEU A 75 21.47 -11.44 -4.14
CA LEU A 75 22.30 -10.61 -3.28
C LEU A 75 23.76 -10.58 -3.73
N GLN A 76 24.26 -11.71 -4.29
CA GLN A 76 25.67 -11.88 -4.67
C GLN A 76 26.66 -11.43 -3.58
N GLY A 77 26.30 -11.60 -2.30
CA GLY A 77 27.12 -11.19 -1.15
C GLY A 77 27.13 -9.68 -0.85
N ASN A 78 26.31 -8.85 -1.51
CA ASN A 78 26.21 -7.43 -1.23
C ASN A 78 24.85 -7.06 -0.62
N THR A 79 24.83 -6.87 0.70
CA THR A 79 23.66 -6.48 1.50
C THR A 79 23.31 -5.00 1.40
N ASN A 80 24.10 -4.18 0.70
CA ASN A 80 23.82 -2.75 0.47
C ASN A 80 23.18 -2.49 -0.90
N LYS A 81 22.79 -3.54 -1.63
CA LYS A 81 22.13 -3.39 -2.93
C LYS A 81 20.65 -3.09 -2.75
N LYS A 82 20.18 -2.09 -3.50
CA LYS A 82 18.77 -1.84 -3.76
C LYS A 82 18.46 -2.10 -5.23
N PHE A 83 17.29 -2.65 -5.49
CA PHE A 83 16.78 -2.97 -6.81
C PHE A 83 15.47 -2.23 -7.01
N CYS A 84 15.38 -1.40 -8.06
CA CYS A 84 14.29 -0.46 -8.22
C CYS A 84 13.49 -0.71 -9.49
N TYR A 85 12.18 -0.71 -9.33
CA TYR A 85 11.22 -0.50 -10.40
C TYR A 85 11.07 1.01 -10.65
N VAL A 86 10.99 1.41 -11.90
CA VAL A 86 10.69 2.78 -12.33
C VAL A 86 9.41 2.76 -13.14
N VAL A 87 8.32 3.22 -12.53
CA VAL A 87 6.96 3.11 -13.09
C VAL A 87 6.50 4.47 -13.61
N PRO A 88 6.04 4.57 -14.87
CA PRO A 88 5.44 5.79 -15.42
C PRO A 88 4.18 6.18 -14.66
N VAL A 89 4.07 7.45 -14.30
CA VAL A 89 2.94 8.02 -13.58
C VAL A 89 2.66 9.45 -14.02
N PHE A 90 1.46 9.94 -13.76
CA PHE A 90 1.13 11.36 -13.87
C PHE A 90 1.73 12.14 -12.70
N ARG A 91 2.48 13.20 -13.02
CA ARG A 91 2.95 14.19 -12.03
C ARG A 91 1.77 14.71 -11.21
N THR A 92 1.98 14.88 -9.91
CA THR A 92 0.98 15.24 -8.89
C THR A 92 -0.18 14.26 -8.75
N GLY A 93 -0.20 13.16 -9.50
CA GLY A 93 -1.18 12.11 -9.32
C GLY A 93 -0.99 11.41 -7.97
N LYS A 94 -2.11 11.07 -7.34
CA LYS A 94 -2.17 10.31 -6.09
C LYS A 94 -2.32 8.84 -6.41
N TYR A 95 -1.39 8.01 -5.94
CA TYR A 95 -1.37 6.59 -6.24
C TYR A 95 -1.49 5.76 -4.97
N MET A 96 -2.37 4.78 -5.00
CA MET A 96 -2.23 3.59 -4.17
C MET A 96 -1.17 2.71 -4.83
N VAL A 97 -0.10 2.44 -4.08
CA VAL A 97 0.95 1.50 -4.46
C VAL A 97 0.74 0.24 -3.64
N ARG A 98 0.59 -0.90 -4.32
CA ARG A 98 0.50 -2.21 -3.68
C ARG A 98 1.64 -3.11 -4.14
N THR A 99 2.33 -3.70 -3.18
CA THR A 99 3.35 -4.72 -3.41
C THR A 99 2.84 -6.06 -2.89
N THR A 100 2.91 -7.09 -3.72
CA THR A 100 2.39 -8.42 -3.40
C THR A 100 3.51 -9.44 -3.46
N TYR A 101 3.56 -10.30 -2.44
CA TYR A 101 4.63 -11.24 -2.19
C TYR A 101 4.05 -12.62 -1.86
N TYR A 102 4.21 -13.56 -2.79
CA TYR A 102 3.97 -14.98 -2.56
C TYR A 102 5.31 -15.71 -2.66
N TYR A 103 5.82 -16.23 -1.54
CA TYR A 103 7.17 -16.78 -1.46
C TYR A 103 7.31 -18.08 -2.26
N GLY A 104 6.36 -19.03 -2.12
CA GLY A 104 6.28 -20.26 -2.92
C GLY A 104 7.58 -21.07 -3.02
N GLY A 105 8.50 -20.93 -2.06
CA GLY A 105 9.82 -21.58 -2.11
C GLY A 105 10.79 -21.02 -3.16
N VAL A 106 10.62 -19.77 -3.62
CA VAL A 106 11.42 -19.12 -4.68
C VAL A 106 12.94 -19.25 -4.53
N ASN A 107 13.44 -19.35 -3.29
CA ASN A 107 14.87 -19.45 -2.98
C ASN A 107 15.30 -20.86 -2.54
N GLY A 108 14.40 -21.85 -2.59
CA GLY A 108 14.68 -23.23 -2.16
C GLY A 108 15.00 -23.39 -0.67
N ARG A 109 14.69 -22.38 0.14
CA ARG A 109 14.89 -22.37 1.60
C ARG A 109 13.56 -22.39 2.33
N ASP A 110 13.57 -22.94 3.54
CA ASP A 110 12.38 -23.07 4.40
C ASP A 110 11.88 -21.73 4.96
N SER A 111 12.71 -20.68 4.98
CA SER A 111 12.32 -19.34 5.46
C SER A 111 12.38 -18.31 4.33
N PRO A 112 11.34 -17.45 4.18
CA PRO A 112 11.40 -16.28 3.32
C PRO A 112 12.42 -15.24 3.82
N PRO A 113 13.03 -14.45 2.92
CA PRO A 113 13.89 -13.33 3.31
C PRO A 113 13.08 -12.18 3.92
N VAL A 114 13.71 -11.45 4.84
CA VAL A 114 13.22 -10.18 5.37
C VAL A 114 14.02 -9.04 4.74
N PHE A 115 13.37 -8.03 4.19
CA PHE A 115 14.01 -6.95 3.45
C PHE A 115 13.19 -5.66 3.50
N ASP A 116 13.77 -4.54 3.06
CA ASP A 116 13.11 -3.24 3.07
C ASP A 116 12.44 -2.94 1.72
N GLN A 117 11.34 -2.21 1.75
CA GLN A 117 10.74 -1.57 0.59
C GLN A 117 10.75 -0.03 0.74
N ILE A 118 11.01 0.65 -0.37
CA ILE A 118 11.31 2.08 -0.42
C ILE A 118 10.53 2.70 -1.59
N VAL A 119 9.79 3.78 -1.36
CA VAL A 119 9.07 4.53 -2.42
C VAL A 119 9.69 5.91 -2.58
N ASP A 120 10.14 6.26 -3.79
CA ASP A 120 10.77 7.55 -4.11
C ASP A 120 11.89 7.95 -3.13
N GLY A 121 12.66 6.96 -2.65
CA GLY A 121 13.73 7.17 -1.67
C GLY A 121 13.28 7.26 -0.21
N THR A 122 11.98 7.18 0.07
CA THR A 122 11.42 7.07 1.42
C THR A 122 11.36 5.60 1.82
N LEU A 123 11.99 5.22 2.93
CA LEU A 123 11.79 3.89 3.53
C LEU A 123 10.32 3.72 3.88
N TRP A 124 9.62 2.80 3.21
CA TRP A 124 8.20 2.57 3.43
C TRP A 124 7.98 1.55 4.55
N GLY A 125 8.71 0.45 4.55
CA GLY A 125 8.63 -0.53 5.63
C GLY A 125 9.43 -1.79 5.36
N ILE A 126 9.37 -2.70 6.32
CA ILE A 126 9.97 -4.04 6.23
C ILE A 126 8.94 -4.98 5.60
N VAL A 127 9.38 -5.73 4.59
CA VAL A 127 8.68 -6.88 4.04
C VAL A 127 9.11 -8.12 4.82
N ASN A 128 8.14 -8.77 5.44
CA ASN A 128 8.32 -10.03 6.17
C ASN A 128 7.11 -10.91 5.91
N THR A 129 7.30 -11.94 5.10
CA THR A 129 6.23 -12.86 4.68
C THR A 129 6.26 -14.18 5.45
N THR A 130 7.00 -14.26 6.57
CA THR A 130 7.24 -15.51 7.32
C THR A 130 5.93 -16.13 7.81
N ASP A 131 5.08 -15.33 8.47
CA ASP A 131 3.83 -15.81 9.06
C ASP A 131 2.77 -16.17 8.02
N ASP A 132 2.72 -15.44 6.90
CA ASP A 132 1.81 -15.75 5.80
C ASP A 132 2.28 -17.01 5.07
N TYR A 133 3.58 -17.13 4.77
CA TYR A 133 4.13 -18.33 4.15
C TYR A 133 3.89 -19.59 4.98
N ALA A 134 4.07 -19.52 6.31
CA ALA A 134 3.78 -20.64 7.21
C ALA A 134 2.31 -21.10 7.17
N ARG A 135 1.39 -20.22 6.73
CA ARG A 135 -0.04 -20.51 6.53
C ARG A 135 -0.40 -20.79 5.06
N GLY A 136 0.57 -20.80 4.16
CA GLY A 136 0.34 -20.94 2.72
C GLY A 136 -0.33 -19.72 2.08
N LEU A 137 -0.22 -18.54 2.71
CA LEU A 137 -0.88 -17.31 2.31
C LEU A 137 0.07 -16.36 1.56
N VAL A 138 -0.54 -15.37 0.91
CA VAL A 138 0.13 -14.26 0.23
C VAL A 138 0.19 -13.05 1.16
N SER A 139 1.32 -12.34 1.17
CA SER A 139 1.46 -11.06 1.85
C SER A 139 1.28 -9.92 0.86
N TYR A 140 0.63 -8.84 1.28
CA TYR A 140 0.59 -7.60 0.52
C TYR A 140 0.84 -6.40 1.44
N TYR A 141 1.42 -5.36 0.87
CA TYR A 141 1.58 -4.06 1.53
C TYR A 141 0.97 -3.01 0.63
N GLU A 142 0.27 -2.05 1.23
CA GLU A 142 -0.41 -0.98 0.52
C GLU A 142 -0.06 0.38 1.11
N GLY A 143 0.26 1.34 0.26
CA GLY A 143 0.53 2.71 0.68
C GLY A 143 -0.01 3.72 -0.32
N VAL A 144 -0.24 4.95 0.15
CA VAL A 144 -0.71 6.06 -0.67
C VAL A 144 0.35 7.15 -0.73
N PHE A 145 0.71 7.53 -1.95
CA PHE A 145 1.78 8.47 -2.24
C PHE A 145 1.41 9.42 -3.38
N VAL A 146 1.98 10.62 -3.40
CA VAL A 146 1.82 11.58 -4.50
C VAL A 146 3.10 11.64 -5.35
N ALA A 147 2.92 11.45 -6.65
CA ALA A 147 4.00 11.46 -7.63
C ALA A 147 4.63 12.86 -7.76
N ALA A 148 5.95 12.97 -7.55
CA ALA A 148 6.69 14.22 -7.78
C ALA A 148 6.93 14.50 -9.27
N GLY A 149 7.04 13.42 -10.06
CA GLY A 149 7.53 13.43 -11.43
C GLY A 149 6.63 12.67 -12.38
N LYS A 150 7.16 12.37 -13.56
CA LYS A 150 6.49 11.51 -14.55
C LYS A 150 6.75 10.02 -14.30
N THR A 151 7.50 9.71 -13.25
CA THR A 151 7.86 8.37 -12.81
C THR A 151 7.88 8.33 -11.30
N MET A 152 7.54 7.19 -10.73
CA MET A 152 7.78 6.85 -9.32
C MET A 152 8.70 5.64 -9.26
N SER A 153 9.53 5.58 -8.24
CA SER A 153 10.37 4.42 -7.98
C SER A 153 9.87 3.62 -6.78
N LEU A 154 9.82 2.30 -6.93
CA LEU A 154 9.69 1.35 -5.83
C LEU A 154 10.96 0.52 -5.80
N CYS A 155 11.71 0.59 -4.71
CA CYS A 155 12.91 -0.19 -4.52
C CYS A 155 12.73 -1.23 -3.43
N ILE A 156 13.36 -2.39 -3.63
CA ILE A 156 13.57 -3.42 -2.62
C ILE A 156 15.05 -3.38 -2.26
N ALA A 157 15.36 -3.38 -0.97
CA ALA A 157 16.73 -3.30 -0.47
C ALA A 157 16.97 -4.36 0.61
N ALA A 158 18.13 -4.99 0.58
CA ALA A 158 18.56 -5.83 1.68
C ALA A 158 18.82 -4.96 2.94
N ASN A 159 18.58 -5.56 4.09
CA ASN A 159 18.85 -5.01 5.41
C ASN A 159 19.66 -6.02 6.24
N THR A 160 19.90 -5.73 7.51
CA THR A 160 20.71 -6.59 8.40
C THR A 160 20.12 -7.98 8.64
N ASN A 161 18.82 -8.16 8.39
CA ASN A 161 18.09 -9.41 8.58
C ASN A 161 17.91 -10.18 7.26
N THR A 162 18.40 -9.65 6.13
CA THR A 162 18.26 -10.31 4.83
C THR A 162 19.29 -11.42 4.68
N ASP A 163 18.82 -12.66 4.65
CA ASP A 163 19.63 -13.88 4.61
C ASP A 163 19.56 -14.66 3.29
N SER A 164 18.65 -14.25 2.39
CA SER A 164 18.40 -14.83 1.08
C SER A 164 17.83 -13.77 0.11
N ASP A 165 17.71 -14.13 -1.17
CA ASP A 165 17.38 -13.19 -2.25
C ASP A 165 15.98 -12.56 -2.10
N PRO A 166 15.85 -11.23 -1.94
CA PRO A 166 14.56 -10.57 -1.96
C PRO A 166 13.78 -10.87 -3.24
N PHE A 167 12.46 -10.75 -3.18
CA PHE A 167 11.60 -11.09 -4.31
C PHE A 167 10.35 -10.21 -4.33
N ILE A 168 9.62 -10.20 -5.43
CA ILE A 168 8.31 -9.57 -5.58
C ILE A 168 7.50 -10.34 -6.63
N SER A 169 6.20 -10.52 -6.39
CA SER A 169 5.29 -11.27 -7.28
C SER A 169 4.45 -10.33 -8.15
N ALA A 170 3.94 -9.26 -7.56
CA ALA A 170 3.13 -8.28 -8.28
C ALA A 170 3.30 -6.86 -7.74
N LEU A 171 3.10 -5.90 -8.63
CA LEU A 171 3.19 -4.47 -8.34
C LEU A 171 2.06 -3.70 -9.00
N GLU A 172 1.33 -2.93 -8.21
CA GLU A 172 0.16 -2.17 -8.65
C GLU A 172 0.36 -0.69 -8.32
N PHE A 173 0.20 0.18 -9.30
CA PHE A 173 0.12 1.64 -9.14
C PHE A 173 -1.25 2.10 -9.62
N VAL A 174 -2.21 2.17 -8.71
CA VAL A 174 -3.59 2.57 -9.01
C VAL A 174 -3.75 4.06 -8.74
N LEU A 175 -4.15 4.80 -9.78
CA LEU A 175 -4.46 6.23 -9.68
C LEU A 175 -5.76 6.41 -8.89
N LEU A 176 -5.66 7.11 -7.76
CA LEU A 176 -6.79 7.45 -6.91
C LEU A 176 -7.44 8.75 -7.36
N GLY A 177 -8.71 8.93 -6.99
CA GLY A 177 -9.41 10.20 -7.14
C GLY A 177 -8.80 11.28 -6.23
N ASP A 178 -8.82 12.54 -6.68
CA ASP A 178 -8.18 13.65 -5.97
C ASP A 178 -8.74 13.85 -4.54
N SER A 179 -10.02 13.54 -4.33
CA SER A 179 -10.69 13.65 -3.03
C SER A 179 -10.17 12.65 -1.99
N LEU A 180 -9.70 11.46 -2.39
CA LEU A 180 -9.29 10.41 -1.46
C LEU A 180 -8.11 10.86 -0.59
N TYR A 181 -8.28 10.80 0.72
CA TYR A 181 -7.26 11.19 1.71
C TYR A 181 -6.73 12.63 1.56
N ASN A 182 -7.51 13.55 0.98
CA ASN A 182 -7.11 14.96 0.76
C ASN A 182 -6.77 15.73 2.04
N SER A 183 -7.19 15.24 3.20
CA SER A 183 -6.86 15.78 4.51
C SER A 183 -5.41 15.51 4.97
N THR A 184 -4.66 14.69 4.22
CA THR A 184 -3.26 14.36 4.50
C THR A 184 -2.32 15.32 3.76
N ASP A 185 -1.33 15.87 4.46
CA ASP A 185 -0.24 16.62 3.83
C ASP A 185 0.74 15.67 3.12
N PHE A 186 0.41 15.36 1.86
CA PHE A 186 1.25 14.52 1.00
C PHE A 186 2.58 15.16 0.58
N GLY A 187 2.84 16.41 0.97
CA GLY A 187 4.16 17.03 0.86
C GLY A 187 5.14 16.55 1.92
N GLN A 188 4.63 16.13 3.08
CA GLN A 188 5.43 15.67 4.23
C GLN A 188 5.24 14.17 4.52
N TYR A 189 4.08 13.61 4.21
CA TYR A 189 3.69 12.26 4.60
C TYR A 189 3.21 11.40 3.43
N GLY A 190 3.51 10.11 3.48
CA GLY A 190 2.74 9.07 2.80
C GLY A 190 1.82 8.38 3.81
N LEU A 191 0.87 7.60 3.32
CA LEU A 191 0.06 6.72 4.16
C LEU A 191 0.50 5.28 3.94
N SER A 192 0.73 4.53 5.01
CA SER A 192 0.95 3.08 4.94
C SER A 192 -0.24 2.38 5.57
N LEU A 193 -0.93 1.54 4.81
CA LEU A 193 -2.12 0.83 5.29
C LEU A 193 -1.76 -0.07 6.46
N VAL A 194 -2.55 0.01 7.53
CA VAL A 194 -2.47 -0.87 8.69
C VAL A 194 -3.64 -1.86 8.66
N ALA A 195 -4.85 -1.36 8.39
CA ALA A 195 -6.05 -2.16 8.34
C ALA A 195 -7.14 -1.46 7.53
N ARG A 196 -7.89 -2.21 6.73
CA ARG A 196 -9.12 -1.76 6.09
C ARG A 196 -10.14 -2.87 6.17
N HIS A 197 -11.25 -2.63 6.87
CA HIS A 197 -12.21 -3.67 7.19
C HIS A 197 -13.65 -3.27 6.91
N SER A 198 -14.44 -4.26 6.51
CA SER A 198 -15.90 -4.25 6.51
C SER A 198 -16.38 -4.91 7.80
N PHE A 199 -17.01 -4.15 8.68
CA PHE A 199 -17.51 -4.62 9.96
C PHE A 199 -18.84 -5.37 9.80
N GLY A 200 -18.98 -6.49 10.49
CA GLY A 200 -20.15 -7.37 10.38
C GLY A 200 -20.18 -8.23 9.11
N HIS A 201 -19.18 -8.09 8.24
CA HIS A 201 -19.03 -8.87 7.02
C HIS A 201 -18.24 -10.15 7.30
N ASN A 202 -18.77 -11.30 6.86
CA ASN A 202 -18.13 -12.61 7.01
C ASN A 202 -17.81 -13.30 5.66
N GLY A 203 -17.99 -12.59 4.55
CA GLY A 203 -17.73 -13.10 3.21
C GLY A 203 -16.28 -12.92 2.77
N SER A 204 -16.05 -13.10 1.47
CA SER A 204 -14.75 -12.80 0.85
C SER A 204 -14.41 -11.31 0.92
N ILE A 205 -13.12 -10.98 0.82
CA ILE A 205 -12.63 -9.60 0.73
C ILE A 205 -13.44 -8.81 -0.31
N ILE A 206 -13.99 -7.66 0.08
CA ILE A 206 -14.64 -6.73 -0.83
C ILE A 206 -13.54 -5.93 -1.53
N ARG A 207 -13.55 -5.94 -2.87
CA ARG A 207 -12.56 -5.29 -3.73
C ARG A 207 -13.17 -5.03 -5.11
N TYR A 208 -12.38 -4.74 -6.14
CA TYR A 208 -12.93 -4.59 -7.49
C TYR A 208 -13.71 -5.87 -7.91
N PRO A 209 -14.89 -5.74 -8.55
CA PRO A 209 -15.49 -4.54 -9.13
C PRO A 209 -16.29 -3.65 -8.18
N ASP A 210 -16.51 -4.07 -6.93
CA ASP A 210 -17.30 -3.32 -5.95
C ASP A 210 -16.56 -2.04 -5.48
N ASP A 211 -15.24 -2.12 -5.34
CA ASP A 211 -14.36 -0.96 -5.09
C ASP A 211 -13.64 -0.54 -6.39
N GLN A 212 -13.91 0.69 -6.85
CA GLN A 212 -13.37 1.23 -8.11
C GLN A 212 -11.84 1.42 -8.10
N PHE A 213 -11.20 1.43 -6.93
CA PHE A 213 -9.75 1.55 -6.75
C PHE A 213 -9.10 0.20 -6.39
N ASP A 214 -9.89 -0.88 -6.39
CA ASP A 214 -9.48 -2.22 -5.96
C ASP A 214 -8.82 -2.25 -4.56
N ARG A 215 -9.27 -1.39 -3.65
CA ARG A 215 -8.87 -1.46 -2.23
C ARG A 215 -9.43 -2.73 -1.60
N TYR A 216 -8.63 -3.40 -0.77
CA TYR A 216 -9.06 -4.62 -0.08
C TYR A 216 -9.73 -4.26 1.24
N TRP A 217 -11.03 -4.57 1.34
CA TRP A 217 -11.82 -4.44 2.55
C TRP A 217 -12.01 -5.82 3.15
N GLU A 218 -11.21 -6.13 4.18
CA GLU A 218 -11.20 -7.42 4.84
C GLU A 218 -12.41 -7.60 5.76
N PRO A 219 -12.97 -8.81 5.89
CA PRO A 219 -14.06 -9.08 6.82
C PRO A 219 -13.61 -8.90 8.27
N PHE A 220 -14.43 -8.24 9.10
CA PHE A 220 -14.23 -8.16 10.54
C PHE A 220 -15.51 -8.51 11.30
N VAL A 221 -15.44 -9.54 12.16
CA VAL A 221 -16.56 -10.02 12.97
C VAL A 221 -16.11 -10.29 14.42
N LEU A 222 -16.96 -9.96 15.40
CA LEU A 222 -16.70 -10.25 16.83
C LEU A 222 -17.38 -11.55 17.30
N SER A 223 -18.56 -11.84 16.77
CA SER A 223 -19.36 -13.07 16.93
C SER A 223 -20.52 -13.01 15.91
N ASN A 224 -21.46 -13.98 15.91
CA ASN A 224 -22.46 -14.17 14.83
C ASN A 224 -22.97 -12.85 14.22
N PRO A 225 -22.74 -12.63 12.91
CA PRO A 225 -23.02 -11.35 12.26
C PRO A 225 -24.49 -11.01 12.37
N THR A 226 -24.80 -9.78 12.78
CA THR A 226 -26.15 -9.24 12.64
C THR A 226 -26.26 -8.68 11.22
N MET A 227 -26.96 -9.41 10.35
CA MET A 227 -27.24 -8.94 8.99
C MET A 227 -28.15 -7.72 9.05
N ALA A 228 -27.63 -6.53 8.78
CA ALA A 228 -28.47 -5.37 8.46
C ALA A 228 -28.68 -5.33 6.96
N ILE A 229 -29.86 -5.74 6.49
CA ILE A 229 -30.21 -5.71 5.06
C ILE A 229 -30.43 -4.25 4.64
N LEU A 230 -29.35 -3.58 4.29
CA LEU A 230 -29.32 -2.24 3.71
C LEU A 230 -29.27 -2.38 2.19
N ARG A 231 -30.37 -2.08 1.49
CA ARG A 231 -30.44 -2.24 0.02
C ARG A 231 -30.15 -0.97 -0.78
N ASN A 232 -30.11 0.22 -0.19
CA ASN A 232 -29.97 1.48 -0.94
C ASN A 232 -29.42 2.62 -0.05
N VAL A 233 -28.18 2.53 0.44
CA VAL A 233 -27.50 3.73 0.96
C VAL A 233 -27.07 4.57 -0.24
N PRO A 234 -27.48 5.84 -0.38
CA PRO A 234 -26.87 6.76 -1.33
C PRO A 234 -25.45 7.10 -0.85
N VAL A 235 -24.48 6.23 -1.11
CA VAL A 235 -23.06 6.40 -0.70
C VAL A 235 -22.32 7.42 -1.58
N SER A 236 -23.01 8.14 -2.48
CA SER A 236 -22.40 9.08 -3.42
C SER A 236 -21.68 10.25 -2.75
N ASP A 237 -21.96 10.51 -1.48
CA ASP A 237 -21.55 11.75 -0.81
C ASP A 237 -20.30 11.58 0.07
N PHE A 238 -19.76 10.35 0.19
CA PHE A 238 -18.51 10.12 0.92
C PHE A 238 -17.30 10.57 0.12
N TRP A 239 -16.58 11.58 0.62
CA TRP A 239 -15.40 12.17 -0.03
C TRP A 239 -14.25 11.17 -0.29
N ASN A 240 -14.13 10.13 0.53
CA ASN A 240 -13.15 9.03 0.46
C ASN A 240 -13.67 7.78 -0.29
N LEU A 241 -14.87 7.87 -0.88
CA LEU A 241 -15.48 6.93 -1.82
C LEU A 241 -15.38 5.44 -1.41
N PRO A 242 -15.73 5.02 -0.18
CA PRO A 242 -15.86 3.61 0.17
C PRO A 242 -16.88 2.90 -0.74
N PRO A 243 -16.71 1.60 -1.04
CA PRO A 243 -17.65 0.88 -1.89
C PRO A 243 -18.99 0.70 -1.17
N VAL A 244 -20.11 0.79 -1.89
CA VAL A 244 -21.46 0.65 -1.29
C VAL A 244 -21.60 -0.65 -0.50
N LYS A 245 -20.93 -1.70 -0.97
CA LYS A 245 -20.97 -3.04 -0.39
C LYS A 245 -20.54 -3.12 1.07
N VAL A 246 -19.67 -2.22 1.56
CA VAL A 246 -19.29 -2.23 3.00
C VAL A 246 -20.42 -1.77 3.92
N PHE A 247 -21.45 -1.11 3.38
CA PHE A 247 -22.63 -0.68 4.13
C PHE A 247 -23.77 -1.70 4.11
N GLU A 248 -23.59 -2.85 3.43
CA GLU A 248 -24.56 -3.96 3.46
C GLU A 248 -24.49 -4.77 4.77
N THR A 249 -23.49 -4.51 5.61
CA THR A 249 -23.31 -5.14 6.91
C THR A 249 -22.99 -4.10 7.98
N GLU A 250 -23.25 -4.45 9.23
CA GLU A 250 -22.91 -3.63 10.39
C GLU A 250 -22.44 -4.50 11.55
N LEU A 251 -21.54 -3.95 12.35
CA LEU A 251 -21.32 -4.41 13.71
C LEU A 251 -22.19 -3.56 14.64
N THR A 252 -23.15 -4.18 15.32
CA THR A 252 -24.12 -3.53 16.23
C THR A 252 -24.25 -4.33 17.53
N SER A 253 -24.66 -3.69 18.63
CA SER A 253 -25.12 -4.38 19.84
C SER A 253 -26.62 -4.69 19.76
N SER A 254 -27.07 -5.69 20.52
CA SER A 254 -28.48 -5.91 20.78
C SER A 254 -28.95 -4.96 21.91
N GLY A 255 -29.81 -4.00 21.59
CA GLY A 255 -30.35 -3.05 22.58
C GLY A 255 -29.56 -1.75 22.67
N MET A 256 -29.46 -1.18 23.88
CA MET A 256 -28.84 0.13 24.17
C MET A 256 -27.42 0.00 24.76
N GLU A 257 -26.81 -1.17 24.65
CA GLU A 257 -25.48 -1.40 25.22
C GLU A 257 -24.37 -0.81 24.35
N PRO A 258 -23.28 -0.32 24.95
CA PRO A 258 -22.08 0.03 24.21
C PRO A 258 -21.52 -1.16 23.42
N ILE A 259 -20.84 -0.87 22.31
CA ILE A 259 -20.05 -1.86 21.58
C ILE A 259 -18.59 -1.54 21.86
N GLU A 260 -17.84 -2.55 22.30
CA GLU A 260 -16.41 -2.45 22.56
C GLU A 260 -15.68 -3.52 21.74
N PHE A 261 -14.61 -3.11 21.07
CA PHE A 261 -13.81 -4.02 20.26
C PHE A 261 -12.39 -3.53 20.03
N GLN A 262 -11.49 -4.50 19.86
CA GLN A 262 -10.11 -4.23 19.50
C GLN A 262 -9.96 -4.13 17.98
N TRP A 263 -9.61 -2.95 17.49
CA TRP A 263 -9.34 -2.72 16.09
C TRP A 263 -8.35 -1.56 15.89
N PRO A 264 -7.32 -1.72 15.04
CA PRO A 264 -6.98 -2.92 14.26
C PRO A 264 -6.61 -4.14 15.14
N PRO A 265 -6.71 -5.37 14.62
CA PRO A 265 -6.54 -6.59 15.42
C PRO A 265 -5.09 -6.81 15.90
N ALA A 266 -4.12 -6.17 15.26
CA ALA A 266 -2.71 -6.25 15.63
C ALA A 266 -2.30 -5.11 16.56
N SER A 267 -1.31 -5.38 17.41
CA SER A 267 -0.65 -4.35 18.23
C SER A 267 0.13 -3.37 17.35
N LEU A 268 -0.03 -2.08 17.62
CA LEU A 268 0.56 -1.01 16.82
C LEU A 268 1.85 -0.45 17.45
N PRO A 269 2.86 -0.09 16.65
CA PRO A 269 3.97 0.71 17.16
C PRO A 269 3.50 2.09 17.60
N ASN A 270 4.23 2.69 18.55
CA ASN A 270 3.98 4.08 18.96
C ASN A 270 4.23 5.01 17.77
N SER A 271 3.16 5.56 17.20
CA SER A 271 3.23 6.42 16.01
C SER A 271 1.98 7.29 15.89
N THR A 272 1.94 8.06 14.81
CA THR A 272 0.79 8.88 14.40
C THR A 272 0.04 8.17 13.28
N TYR A 273 -1.28 8.13 13.40
CA TYR A 273 -2.15 7.37 12.51
C TYR A 273 -3.25 8.27 11.94
N TYR A 274 -3.58 7.98 10.69
CA TYR A 274 -4.83 8.40 10.09
C TYR A 274 -5.87 7.31 10.39
N ILE A 275 -7.04 7.71 10.88
CA ILE A 275 -8.16 6.81 11.19
C ILE A 275 -9.38 7.36 10.47
N ALA A 276 -10.13 6.51 9.77
CA ALA A 276 -11.45 6.83 9.24
C ALA A 276 -12.43 5.72 9.60
N LEU A 277 -13.58 6.09 10.15
CA LEU A 277 -14.66 5.18 10.51
C LEU A 277 -15.93 5.57 9.74
N TYR A 278 -16.65 4.56 9.25
CA TYR A 278 -17.75 4.71 8.30
C TYR A 278 -19.04 4.14 8.87
N PHE A 279 -20.11 4.93 8.75
CA PHE A 279 -21.40 4.65 9.37
C PHE A 279 -22.54 4.95 8.38
N ALA A 280 -23.56 4.12 8.37
CA ALA A 280 -24.86 4.36 7.75
C ALA A 280 -25.91 3.48 8.43
N ASP A 281 -27.10 4.04 8.67
CA ASP A 281 -28.22 3.30 9.25
C ASP A 281 -29.35 3.13 8.23
N GLY A 282 -29.68 1.89 7.90
CA GLY A 282 -30.74 1.56 6.95
C GLY A 282 -32.15 1.58 7.49
N ARG A 283 -32.31 1.81 8.79
CA ARG A 283 -33.62 1.79 9.44
C ARG A 283 -34.25 3.17 9.25
N ASN A 284 -35.24 3.26 8.37
CA ASN A 284 -35.96 4.50 8.00
C ASN A 284 -36.73 5.20 9.15
N SER A 285 -36.51 4.85 10.42
CA SER A 285 -37.39 5.25 11.53
C SER A 285 -36.75 6.13 12.61
N SER A 286 -35.43 6.30 12.68
CA SER A 286 -34.78 7.27 13.59
C SER A 286 -33.25 7.35 13.36
N SER A 287 -32.66 8.51 13.64
CA SER A 287 -31.20 8.69 13.67
C SER A 287 -30.60 8.11 14.95
N ARG A 288 -29.50 7.35 14.86
CA ARG A 288 -28.75 6.89 16.03
C ARG A 288 -27.78 7.95 16.49
N VAL A 289 -27.73 8.21 17.80
CA VAL A 289 -26.77 9.15 18.37
C VAL A 289 -25.88 8.44 19.39
N PHE A 290 -24.57 8.50 19.18
CA PHE A 290 -23.59 7.88 20.08
C PHE A 290 -22.24 8.60 20.08
N ASN A 291 -21.46 8.37 21.13
CA ASN A 291 -20.07 8.82 21.24
C ASN A 291 -19.13 7.72 20.79
N ILE A 292 -17.95 8.12 20.29
CA ILE A 292 -16.88 7.21 19.89
C ILE A 292 -15.66 7.55 20.74
N SER A 293 -15.07 6.56 21.40
CA SER A 293 -13.78 6.70 22.06
C SER A 293 -12.78 5.68 21.53
N ILE A 294 -11.52 6.08 21.47
CA ILE A 294 -10.38 5.24 21.10
C ILE A 294 -9.39 5.28 22.27
N ASN A 295 -9.07 4.13 22.85
CA ASN A 295 -8.23 3.99 24.04
C ASN A 295 -8.68 4.88 25.21
N GLY A 296 -10.00 5.00 25.41
CA GLY A 296 -10.60 5.83 26.46
C GLY A 296 -10.57 7.34 26.19
N ILE A 297 -9.98 7.80 25.09
CA ILE A 297 -9.98 9.20 24.66
C ILE A 297 -11.14 9.41 23.69
N THR A 298 -11.94 10.46 23.89
CA THR A 298 -13.04 10.75 22.97
C THR A 298 -12.52 11.09 21.58
N TYR A 299 -12.96 10.29 20.60
CA TYR A 299 -12.70 10.49 19.18
C TYR A 299 -13.78 11.34 18.52
N TYR A 300 -15.04 11.12 18.87
CA TYR A 300 -16.17 11.91 18.37
C TYR A 300 -17.30 11.96 19.39
N HIS A 301 -17.95 13.12 19.51
CA HIS A 301 -19.08 13.35 20.41
C HIS A 301 -20.40 13.44 19.64
N ASN A 302 -21.45 12.78 20.14
CA ASN A 302 -22.82 12.84 19.63
C ASN A 302 -22.92 12.67 18.11
N LEU A 303 -22.24 11.65 17.56
CA LEU A 303 -22.35 11.32 16.15
C LEU A 303 -23.80 10.92 15.85
N SER A 304 -24.45 11.64 14.94
CA SER A 304 -25.77 11.31 14.42
C SER A 304 -25.61 10.53 13.12
N VAL A 305 -26.11 9.29 13.08
CA VAL A 305 -26.05 8.42 11.90
C VAL A 305 -27.44 8.28 11.30
N THR A 306 -27.53 8.53 9.99
CA THR A 306 -28.74 8.38 9.17
C THR A 306 -28.50 7.43 8.00
N SER A 307 -29.51 7.26 7.15
CA SER A 307 -29.41 6.52 5.89
C SER A 307 -28.48 7.14 4.85
N ASP A 308 -28.14 8.43 4.99
CA ASP A 308 -27.24 9.12 4.06
C ASP A 308 -25.78 8.73 4.32
N GLY A 309 -25.51 8.21 5.52
CA GLY A 309 -24.19 7.82 5.96
C GLY A 309 -23.30 9.00 6.37
N VAL A 310 -22.28 8.68 7.16
CA VAL A 310 -21.31 9.65 7.67
C VAL A 310 -19.96 8.98 7.87
N ALA A 311 -18.89 9.70 7.53
CA ALA A 311 -17.53 9.30 7.84
C ALA A 311 -16.92 10.29 8.83
N VAL A 312 -16.28 9.76 9.88
CA VAL A 312 -15.50 10.56 10.82
C VAL A 312 -14.04 10.13 10.76
N PHE A 313 -13.14 11.11 10.72
CA PHE A 313 -11.72 10.85 10.52
C PHE A 313 -10.86 11.70 11.45
N ALA A 314 -9.69 11.16 11.79
CA ALA A 314 -8.59 11.88 12.40
C ALA A 314 -7.34 11.68 11.54
N THR A 315 -6.60 12.75 11.29
CA THR A 315 -5.42 12.71 10.40
C THR A 315 -4.11 12.45 11.14
N GLN A 316 -4.07 12.72 12.45
CA GLN A 316 -2.87 12.60 13.27
C GLN A 316 -3.19 12.10 14.69
N TRP A 317 -3.83 10.93 14.78
CA TRP A 317 -4.16 10.30 16.06
C TRP A 317 -2.98 9.49 16.59
N LEU A 318 -2.63 9.63 17.87
CA LEU A 318 -1.54 8.87 18.48
C LEU A 318 -2.06 7.50 18.93
N LEU A 319 -1.44 6.43 18.44
CA LEU A 319 -1.70 5.05 18.89
C LEU A 319 -0.39 4.35 19.24
N GLY A 320 -0.53 3.33 20.08
CA GLY A 320 0.52 2.39 20.45
C GLY A 320 -0.08 1.24 21.24
N GLY A 321 0.42 0.03 21.03
CA GLY A 321 -0.14 -1.19 21.60
C GLY A 321 -1.46 -1.61 20.94
N LEU A 322 -2.27 -2.38 21.67
CA LEU A 322 -3.62 -2.74 21.24
C LEU A 322 -4.53 -1.51 21.25
N THR A 323 -5.35 -1.37 20.22
CA THR A 323 -6.28 -0.24 20.10
C THR A 323 -7.70 -0.71 20.40
N ASN A 324 -8.33 -0.09 21.40
CA ASN A 324 -9.69 -0.37 21.80
C ASN A 324 -10.63 0.74 21.34
N ILE A 325 -11.70 0.38 20.63
CA ILE A 325 -12.74 1.29 20.17
C ILE A 325 -14.01 1.00 20.95
N ILE A 326 -14.62 2.05 21.50
CA ILE A 326 -15.90 1.96 22.21
C ILE A 326 -16.89 2.93 21.57
N LEU A 327 -18.04 2.40 21.18
CA LEU A 327 -19.20 3.15 20.69
C LEU A 327 -20.25 3.15 21.81
N THR A 328 -20.55 4.32 22.37
CA THR A 328 -21.43 4.47 23.54
C THR A 328 -22.70 5.24 23.16
N PRO A 329 -23.90 4.64 23.25
CA PRO A 329 -25.15 5.35 22.97
C PRO A 329 -25.28 6.64 23.78
N ALA A 330 -25.81 7.68 23.15
CA ALA A 330 -26.13 8.92 23.85
C ALA A 330 -27.30 8.69 24.81
N ALA A 331 -27.35 9.46 25.90
CA ALA A 331 -28.44 9.39 26.87
C ALA A 331 -29.79 9.70 26.17
N GLY A 332 -30.77 8.82 26.35
CA GLY A 332 -32.08 8.92 25.70
C GLY A 332 -32.15 8.33 24.28
N SER A 333 -31.10 7.66 23.80
CA SER A 333 -31.17 6.86 22.57
C SER A 333 -31.83 5.50 22.85
N ASP A 334 -32.91 5.19 22.13
CA ASP A 334 -33.60 3.89 22.22
C ASP A 334 -32.97 2.82 21.32
N ILE A 335 -31.88 3.16 20.62
CA ILE A 335 -31.19 2.31 19.66
C ILE A 335 -29.67 2.34 19.94
N GLY A 336 -29.05 1.16 19.95
CA GLY A 336 -27.61 0.98 20.14
C GLY A 336 -26.76 1.56 19.00
N PRO A 337 -25.42 1.60 19.15
CA PRO A 337 -24.53 2.10 18.11
C PRO A 337 -24.39 1.09 16.97
N LEU A 338 -23.77 1.51 15.87
CA LEU A 338 -23.35 0.63 14.77
C LEU A 338 -22.03 1.11 14.20
N ILE A 339 -21.35 0.27 13.42
CA ILE A 339 -20.25 0.65 12.52
C ILE A 339 -20.25 -0.27 11.30
N ASN A 340 -20.00 0.29 10.10
CA ASN A 340 -20.02 -0.47 8.84
C ASN A 340 -18.62 -0.76 8.31
N ALA A 341 -17.71 0.21 8.38
CA ALA A 341 -16.36 0.07 7.84
C ALA A 341 -15.34 0.91 8.59
N GLY A 342 -14.06 0.63 8.39
CA GLY A 342 -12.96 1.42 8.94
C GLY A 342 -11.67 1.27 8.16
N GLU A 343 -10.85 2.33 8.18
CA GLU A 343 -9.49 2.34 7.69
C GLU A 343 -8.54 2.94 8.73
N VAL A 344 -7.37 2.31 8.90
CA VAL A 344 -6.23 2.88 9.64
C VAL A 344 -5.00 2.88 8.75
N PHE A 345 -4.30 4.01 8.72
CA PHE A 345 -2.98 4.13 8.11
C PHE A 345 -1.98 4.68 9.12
N ASN A 346 -0.77 4.16 9.09
CA ASN A 346 0.37 4.82 9.73
C ASN A 346 0.84 6.00 8.85
N LEU A 347 1.12 7.15 9.47
CA LEU A 347 1.72 8.28 8.75
C LEU A 347 3.21 8.01 8.53
N LEU A 348 3.58 7.81 7.28
CA LEU A 348 4.95 7.62 6.88
C LEU A 348 5.59 8.97 6.56
N ARG A 349 6.58 9.41 7.34
CA ARG A 349 7.32 10.62 7.02
C ARG A 349 8.15 10.43 5.76
N LEU A 350 7.94 11.28 4.76
CA LEU A 350 8.68 11.21 3.50
C LEU A 350 10.15 11.58 3.72
N GLY A 351 11.05 10.79 3.14
CA GLY A 351 12.48 11.06 3.11
C GLY A 351 12.78 12.28 2.23
N GLY A 352 13.83 13.04 2.59
CA GLY A 352 14.32 14.12 1.74
C GLY A 352 14.71 13.58 0.37
N ARG A 353 13.98 13.98 -0.68
CA ARG A 353 14.28 13.60 -2.07
C ARG A 353 15.61 14.25 -2.47
N THR A 354 16.62 13.46 -2.84
CA THR A 354 17.72 13.99 -3.63
C THR A 354 17.18 14.38 -4.99
N LEU A 355 17.21 15.67 -5.34
CA LEU A 355 16.75 16.11 -6.65
C LEU A 355 17.64 15.48 -7.72
N THR A 356 17.11 15.26 -8.93
CA THR A 356 17.91 14.77 -10.07
C THR A 356 19.12 15.68 -10.36
N ARG A 357 19.01 16.97 -9.99
CA ARG A 357 20.13 17.92 -10.01
C ARG A 357 21.22 17.58 -8.98
N ASP A 358 20.84 17.12 -7.79
CA ASP A 358 21.78 16.76 -6.72
C ASP A 358 22.51 15.44 -7.06
N GLY A 359 21.86 14.53 -7.80
CA GLY A 359 22.49 13.35 -8.40
C GLY A 359 23.55 13.69 -9.46
N MET A 360 23.32 14.74 -10.26
CA MET A 360 24.32 15.25 -11.21
C MET A 360 25.47 15.98 -10.48
N VAL A 361 25.19 16.70 -9.40
CA VAL A 361 26.24 17.35 -8.57
C VAL A 361 27.09 16.31 -7.84
N THR A 362 26.50 15.22 -7.34
CA THR A 362 27.26 14.11 -6.74
C THR A 362 28.08 13.35 -7.77
N ASN A 363 27.57 13.06 -8.97
CA ASN A 363 28.39 12.46 -10.04
C ASN A 363 29.54 13.37 -10.48
N ASN A 364 29.33 14.68 -10.58
CA ASN A 364 30.39 15.63 -10.91
C ASN A 364 31.43 15.77 -9.79
N LEU A 365 31.01 15.71 -8.51
CA LEU A 365 31.92 15.66 -7.37
C LEU A 365 32.69 14.33 -7.30
N HIS A 366 32.06 13.20 -7.64
CA HIS A 366 32.71 11.89 -7.65
C HIS A 366 33.75 11.79 -8.80
N LEU A 367 33.48 12.43 -9.94
CA LEU A 367 34.43 12.56 -11.06
C LEU A 367 35.58 13.53 -10.72
N SER A 368 35.31 14.65 -10.02
CA SER A 368 36.36 15.61 -9.63
C SER A 368 37.25 15.08 -8.49
N LEU A 369 36.69 14.37 -7.52
CA LEU A 369 37.44 13.71 -6.44
C LEU A 369 38.25 12.52 -6.98
N GLY A 370 37.70 11.78 -7.95
CA GLY A 370 38.44 10.75 -8.68
C GLY A 370 39.65 11.34 -9.41
N GLN A 371 39.50 12.45 -10.11
CA GLN A 371 40.62 13.10 -10.81
C GLN A 371 41.72 13.63 -9.86
N GLN A 372 41.35 14.19 -8.70
CA GLN A 372 42.33 14.62 -7.69
C GLN A 372 43.14 13.44 -7.11
N THR A 373 42.52 12.27 -6.92
CA THR A 373 43.25 11.08 -6.46
C THR A 373 44.20 10.49 -7.50
N TRP A 374 43.96 10.71 -8.81
CA TRP A 374 44.88 10.29 -9.87
C TRP A 374 46.04 11.27 -10.08
N CYS A 375 45.83 12.58 -9.89
CA CYS A 375 46.91 13.55 -9.97
C CYS A 375 47.93 13.38 -8.82
N HIS A 376 47.47 13.11 -7.60
CA HIS A 376 48.39 12.87 -6.47
C HIS A 376 49.21 11.57 -6.61
N PHE A 377 48.70 10.54 -7.30
CA PHE A 377 49.43 9.29 -7.50
C PHE A 377 50.52 9.38 -8.58
N LEU A 378 50.41 10.33 -9.52
CA LEU A 378 51.43 10.56 -10.56
C LEU A 378 52.53 11.52 -10.08
N ASP A 379 52.23 12.45 -9.18
CA ASP A 379 53.25 13.33 -8.59
C ASP A 379 54.18 12.56 -7.63
N ASP A 380 53.67 11.57 -6.88
CA ASP A 380 54.47 10.74 -5.97
C ASP A 380 55.38 9.70 -6.67
N LEU A 381 55.13 9.38 -7.95
CA LEU A 381 55.98 8.47 -8.74
C LEU A 381 57.09 9.20 -9.52
N SER A 382 57.09 10.54 -9.52
CA SER A 382 58.15 11.35 -10.15
C SER A 382 59.21 11.85 -9.17
N ALA A 383 59.00 11.67 -7.86
CA ALA A 383 59.89 12.13 -6.79
C ALA A 383 60.91 11.08 -6.31
N PHE A 384 61.00 9.90 -6.95
CA PHE A 384 61.92 8.81 -6.56
C PHE A 384 63.03 8.52 -7.59
N SER A 385 63.54 9.55 -8.28
CA SER A 385 64.70 9.38 -9.18
C SER A 385 65.84 10.38 -9.04
N GLU A 386 65.85 11.29 -8.06
CA GLU A 386 66.97 12.22 -7.86
C GLU A 386 67.25 12.49 -6.38
N ASP A 387 67.98 11.60 -5.70
CA ASP A 387 68.77 11.99 -4.51
C ASP A 387 70.11 11.22 -4.44
N PRO A 388 71.26 11.87 -4.67
CA PRO A 388 72.58 11.26 -4.70
C PRO A 388 73.23 11.22 -3.30
N LEU A 389 72.67 10.45 -2.35
CA LEU A 389 73.32 10.25 -1.03
C LEU A 389 73.21 8.83 -0.43
N ALA A 390 72.73 7.85 -1.20
CA ALA A 390 72.74 6.43 -0.82
C ALA A 390 73.74 5.61 -1.64
N ALA A 391 75.03 5.97 -1.57
CA ALA A 391 76.12 5.20 -2.15
C ALA A 391 77.27 5.06 -1.15
N ARG A 392 77.12 4.11 -0.22
CA ARG A 392 78.21 3.35 0.42
C ARG A 392 77.57 2.22 1.22
N TRP A 393 78.21 1.05 1.18
CA TRP A 393 77.85 -0.21 1.87
C TRP A 393 76.90 -1.17 1.12
N ALA A 394 77.34 -1.71 -0.02
CA ALA A 394 77.13 -3.12 -0.38
C ALA A 394 77.95 -3.52 -1.62
N THR A 395 79.26 -3.72 -1.44
CA THR A 395 80.03 -4.68 -2.26
C THR A 395 80.84 -5.53 -1.30
N SER A 396 80.31 -6.70 -0.92
CA SER A 396 81.14 -7.88 -0.70
C SER A 396 80.27 -9.15 -0.73
N LEU A 397 80.63 -10.02 -1.68
CA LEU A 397 80.55 -11.49 -1.65
C LEU A 397 79.17 -12.18 -1.76
N GLY A 398 78.98 -12.85 -2.92
CA GLY A 398 78.29 -14.13 -3.02
C GLY A 398 77.04 -14.13 -3.85
#